data_AF-A0A8D8UBG1-F1
#
_entry.id   AF-A0A8D8UBG1-F1
#
_cell.length_a   1.000
_cell.length_b   1.000
_cell.length_c   1.000
_cell.angle_alpha   90.00
_cell.angle_beta   90.00
_cell.angle_gamma   90.00
#
_symmetry.space_group_name_H-M   'P 1'
#
loop_
_entity.id
_entity.type
_entity.pdbx_description
1 polymer ?
#
loop_
_entity_poly.entity_id
_entity_poly.type
_entity_poly.pdbx_seq_one_letter_code
_entity_poly.pdbx_strand_id
1 'polypeptide(L)'
;MKLLLSYLNVLFYYTIGLIISLKYLVLYCVQLCSGKSTNVDNSEENEEKPLYKDLKFDFHEEKLKINDQHIEVRFVSAGSPKNPLMLFVHGFPEFWYIWKHQMKEFSGDYWTVALDFNTNESKIADREFLVDCIKVMLDHFGRNRCILIGRDFGGSLVWSFLDKYPELVVKSVIINAPHPAVFKQELRKVSQLAKTSQQLFYLVPKLPEWYFSRNNLHKLDTLYKDAELSADEISAMKNYFKKNKFENIQNGLTTLRTNFIADTIFRDHSKVSTAETYPQVLTIYTKSNPHYNDSCFGHNFVKQALQVTEIQTKHGHYFQMNERSSKLLNKVIRDYFENPSKWETNWNEEDKTTSGNILKENFDEDDEKKENTVGEAFDKLIKQCNDSNDTIENIKEDNEGSCREEDRVK
;
A
#
# COMPACT_ATOMS: atom_id res chain seq x y z
N MET A 1 -32.63 11.04 -13.78
CA MET A 1 -32.29 9.63 -13.44
C MET A 1 -30.79 9.41 -13.19
N LYS A 2 -29.88 9.67 -14.16
CA LYS A 2 -28.41 9.49 -13.96
C LYS A 2 -27.83 10.27 -12.77
N LEU A 3 -28.24 11.52 -12.60
CA LEU A 3 -27.81 12.36 -11.47
C LEU A 3 -28.26 11.80 -10.11
N LEU A 4 -29.52 11.35 -10.02
CA LEU A 4 -30.06 10.73 -8.79
C LEU A 4 -29.32 9.43 -8.43
N LEU A 5 -29.01 8.59 -9.42
CA LEU A 5 -28.21 7.38 -9.23
C LEU A 5 -26.79 7.71 -8.74
N SER A 6 -26.19 8.79 -9.24
CA SER A 6 -24.89 9.27 -8.75
C SER A 6 -24.97 9.69 -7.28
N TYR A 7 -25.99 10.47 -6.88
CA TYR A 7 -26.18 10.85 -5.48
C TYR A 7 -26.41 9.65 -4.55
N LEU A 8 -27.23 8.68 -4.96
CA LEU A 8 -27.48 7.46 -4.18
C LEU A 8 -26.20 6.62 -4.02
N ASN A 9 -25.37 6.53 -5.06
CA ASN A 9 -24.07 5.87 -4.98
C ASN A 9 -23.15 6.59 -3.98
N VAL A 10 -23.05 7.92 -4.06
CA VAL A 10 -22.28 8.71 -3.08
C VAL A 10 -22.76 8.40 -1.67
N LEU A 11 -24.06 8.52 -1.42
CA LEU A 11 -24.62 8.26 -0.10
C LEU A 11 -24.29 6.84 0.39
N PHE A 12 -24.43 5.83 -0.47
CA PHE A 12 -24.11 4.43 -0.16
C PHE A 12 -22.67 4.24 0.34
N TYR A 13 -21.67 4.75 -0.39
CA TYR A 13 -20.27 4.59 0.01
C TYR A 13 -19.92 5.38 1.28
N TYR A 14 -20.47 6.58 1.46
CA TYR A 14 -20.29 7.36 2.70
C TYR A 14 -20.96 6.67 3.90
N THR A 15 -22.14 6.07 3.73
CA THR A 15 -22.79 5.30 4.80
C THR A 15 -21.94 4.09 5.21
N ILE A 16 -21.39 3.34 4.26
CA ILE A 16 -20.45 2.24 4.58
C ILE A 16 -19.22 2.78 5.29
N GLY A 17 -18.63 3.88 4.80
CA GLY A 17 -17.51 4.56 5.45
C GLY A 17 -17.79 4.89 6.92
N LEU A 18 -18.97 5.46 7.21
CA LEU A 18 -19.40 5.78 8.58
C LEU A 18 -19.58 4.52 9.46
N ILE A 19 -20.14 3.44 8.92
CA ILE A 19 -20.28 2.16 9.64
C ILE A 19 -18.90 1.58 9.99
N ILE A 20 -17.96 1.61 9.05
CA ILE A 20 -16.58 1.16 9.26
C ILE A 20 -15.87 2.07 10.27
N SER A 21 -16.10 3.39 10.22
CA SER A 21 -15.58 4.34 11.20
C SER A 21 -16.05 4.03 12.63
N LEU A 22 -17.31 3.63 12.81
CA LEU A 22 -17.83 3.18 14.12
C LEU A 22 -17.07 1.94 14.62
N LYS A 23 -16.76 0.98 13.74
CA LYS A 23 -15.93 -0.18 14.11
C LYS A 23 -14.55 0.24 14.63
N TYR A 24 -13.85 1.16 13.93
CA TYR A 24 -12.54 1.63 14.39
C TYR A 24 -12.61 2.40 15.71
N LEU A 25 -13.68 3.17 15.92
CA LEU A 25 -13.92 3.86 17.19
C LEU A 25 -14.15 2.86 18.33
N VAL A 26 -14.95 1.82 18.12
CA VAL A 26 -15.18 0.76 19.12
C VAL A 26 -13.89 0.01 19.42
N LEU A 27 -13.11 -0.38 18.40
CA LEU A 27 -11.81 -1.04 18.60
C LEU A 27 -10.85 -0.17 19.41
N TYR A 28 -10.85 1.14 19.16
CA TYR A 28 -10.07 2.09 19.93
C TYR A 28 -10.55 2.19 21.39
N CYS A 29 -11.87 2.29 21.63
CA CYS A 29 -12.43 2.29 22.98
C CYS A 29 -12.09 1.01 23.75
N VAL A 30 -12.18 -0.16 23.10
CA VAL A 30 -11.77 -1.44 23.70
C VAL A 30 -10.29 -1.41 24.07
N GLN A 31 -9.42 -0.91 23.19
CA GLN A 31 -7.99 -0.78 23.48
C GLN A 31 -7.73 0.11 24.71
N LEU A 32 -8.46 1.22 24.86
CA LEU A 32 -8.38 2.08 26.04
C LEU A 32 -8.87 1.35 27.31
N CYS A 33 -9.99 0.64 27.23
CA CYS A 33 -10.58 -0.08 28.37
C CYS A 33 -9.74 -1.29 28.82
N SER A 34 -9.03 -1.96 27.91
CA SER A 34 -8.20 -3.12 28.23
C SER A 34 -6.94 -2.79 29.03
N GLY A 35 -6.72 -1.54 29.43
CA GLY A 35 -5.55 -1.15 30.22
C GLY A 35 -4.22 -1.43 29.52
N LYS A 36 -4.24 -1.68 28.19
CA LYS A 36 -3.08 -1.58 27.32
C LYS A 36 -2.71 -0.11 27.25
N SER A 37 -2.20 0.40 28.38
CA SER A 37 -1.72 1.75 28.52
C SER A 37 -0.71 1.95 27.42
N THR A 38 -1.02 2.93 26.58
CA THR A 38 -0.10 3.51 25.63
C THR A 38 0.87 4.36 26.45
N ASN A 39 1.71 3.71 27.25
CA ASN A 39 2.96 4.31 27.73
C ASN A 39 3.87 4.42 26.51
N VAL A 40 3.53 5.34 25.61
CA VAL A 40 4.53 5.93 24.76
C VAL A 40 5.21 6.93 25.67
N ASP A 41 6.40 6.57 26.10
CA ASP A 41 7.34 7.51 26.66
C ASP A 41 7.31 8.78 25.81
N ASN A 42 6.89 9.89 26.40
CA ASN A 42 7.17 11.23 25.88
C ASN A 42 8.65 11.57 26.15
N SER A 43 9.54 10.58 26.10
CA SER A 43 10.98 10.79 26.22
C SER A 43 11.44 11.47 24.94
N GLU A 44 11.64 12.78 25.10
CA GLU A 44 12.47 13.68 24.33
C GLU A 44 12.43 13.54 22.80
N GLU A 45 11.98 14.62 22.15
CA GLU A 45 12.30 14.97 20.76
C GLU A 45 13.82 15.02 20.54
N ASN A 46 14.50 13.89 20.60
CA ASN A 46 15.83 13.79 20.06
C ASN A 46 15.65 13.80 18.53
N GLU A 47 16.29 14.77 17.87
CA GLU A 47 16.44 14.81 16.42
C GLU A 47 17.12 13.52 15.96
N GLU A 48 16.36 12.44 15.82
CA GLU A 48 16.84 11.22 15.20
C GLU A 48 17.20 11.56 13.75
N LYS A 49 18.51 11.58 13.49
CA LYS A 49 19.07 11.83 12.17
C LYS A 49 18.42 10.81 11.22
N PRO A 50 17.71 11.26 10.18
CA PRO A 50 16.97 10.33 9.36
C PRO A 50 17.91 9.35 8.67
N LEU A 51 17.58 8.05 8.71
CA LEU A 51 18.36 6.94 8.15
C LEU A 51 18.75 7.14 6.67
N TYR A 52 17.99 7.99 5.96
CA TYR A 52 18.24 8.33 4.57
C TYR A 52 19.36 9.34 4.33
N LYS A 53 19.85 10.07 5.35
CA LYS A 53 20.96 11.03 5.17
C LYS A 53 22.29 10.35 4.82
N ASP A 54 22.43 9.07 5.15
CA ASP A 54 23.63 8.30 4.85
C ASP A 54 23.56 7.62 3.47
N LEU A 55 22.41 7.73 2.77
CA LEU A 55 22.29 7.34 1.37
C LEU A 55 23.00 8.37 0.50
N LYS A 56 23.79 7.89 -0.48
CA LYS A 56 24.46 8.74 -1.49
C LYS A 56 23.48 9.18 -2.57
N PHE A 57 22.37 9.79 -2.17
CA PHE A 57 21.35 10.33 -3.04
C PHE A 57 21.28 11.84 -2.89
N ASP A 58 20.88 12.51 -3.97
CA ASP A 58 20.72 13.96 -4.00
C ASP A 58 19.28 14.31 -3.65
N PHE A 59 19.12 15.24 -2.71
CA PHE A 59 17.82 15.68 -2.22
C PHE A 59 17.51 17.06 -2.79
N HIS A 60 16.32 17.19 -3.38
CA HIS A 60 15.90 18.40 -4.09
C HIS A 60 14.52 18.84 -3.61
N GLU A 61 14.33 20.15 -3.56
CA GLU A 61 13.05 20.80 -3.26
C GLU A 61 12.87 21.95 -4.25
N GLU A 62 11.87 21.84 -5.10
CA GLU A 62 11.63 22.77 -6.20
C GLU A 62 10.24 23.38 -6.09
N LYS A 63 10.13 24.68 -6.39
CA LYS A 63 8.84 25.37 -6.52
C LYS A 63 8.46 25.45 -7.98
N LEU A 64 7.49 24.64 -8.38
CA LEU A 64 7.04 24.57 -9.76
C LEU A 64 5.66 25.17 -9.91
N LYS A 65 5.42 25.79 -11.06
CA LYS A 65 4.12 26.35 -11.42
C LYS A 65 3.38 25.36 -12.32
N ILE A 66 2.15 25.02 -11.94
CA ILE A 66 1.24 24.16 -12.70
C ILE A 66 -0.06 24.93 -12.87
N ASN A 67 -0.39 25.28 -14.12
CA ASN A 67 -1.46 26.22 -14.42
C ASN A 67 -1.28 27.52 -13.61
N ASP A 68 -2.28 27.90 -12.80
CA ASP A 68 -2.23 29.09 -11.94
C ASP A 68 -1.84 28.78 -10.48
N GLN A 69 -1.41 27.56 -10.18
CA GLN A 69 -1.01 27.13 -8.83
C GLN A 69 0.50 26.88 -8.76
N HIS A 70 1.10 27.20 -7.61
CA HIS A 70 2.46 26.76 -7.30
C HIS A 70 2.37 25.50 -6.46
N ILE A 71 3.24 24.56 -6.72
CA ILE A 71 3.45 23.37 -5.91
C ILE A 71 4.92 23.30 -5.51
N GLU A 72 5.15 22.99 -4.24
CA GLU A 72 6.47 22.56 -3.78
C GLU A 72 6.58 21.06 -4.02
N VAL A 73 7.48 20.66 -4.92
CA VAL A 73 7.75 19.25 -5.18
C VAL A 73 9.11 18.91 -4.59
N ARG A 74 9.11 17.91 -3.71
CA ARG A 74 10.34 17.28 -3.24
C ARG A 74 10.62 16.07 -4.10
N PHE A 75 11.88 15.83 -4.39
CA PHE A 75 12.29 14.59 -5.03
C PHE A 75 13.70 14.21 -4.61
N VAL A 76 14.00 12.93 -4.73
CA VAL A 76 15.32 12.38 -4.47
C VAL A 76 15.83 11.75 -5.75
N SER A 77 17.10 11.99 -6.08
CA SER A 77 17.71 11.45 -7.28
C SER A 77 19.00 10.69 -7.02
N ALA A 78 19.29 9.74 -7.91
CA ALA A 78 20.58 9.05 -7.95
C ALA A 78 20.96 8.68 -9.39
N GLY A 79 22.26 8.56 -9.64
CA GLY A 79 22.80 8.32 -10.98
C GLY A 79 23.01 9.59 -11.79
N SER A 80 23.59 9.45 -12.97
CA SER A 80 23.97 10.59 -13.82
C SER A 80 22.75 11.23 -14.48
N PRO A 81 22.54 12.56 -14.36
CA PRO A 81 21.50 13.28 -15.12
C PRO A 81 21.70 13.26 -16.64
N LYS A 82 22.71 12.57 -17.19
CA LYS A 82 22.86 12.33 -18.64
C LYS A 82 22.18 11.03 -19.09
N ASN A 83 21.94 10.10 -18.17
CA ASN A 83 21.32 8.80 -18.45
C ASN A 83 19.82 8.96 -18.73
N PRO A 84 19.14 7.94 -19.30
CA PRO A 84 17.69 7.93 -19.45
C PRO A 84 16.99 8.07 -18.09
N LEU A 85 15.90 8.83 -18.03
CA LEU A 85 15.16 9.10 -16.80
C LEU A 85 14.27 7.91 -16.41
N MET A 86 14.38 7.48 -15.15
CA MET A 86 13.50 6.53 -14.50
C MET A 86 12.83 7.20 -13.29
N LEU A 87 11.52 7.39 -13.39
CA LEU A 87 10.73 8.15 -12.43
C LEU A 87 9.88 7.21 -11.58
N PHE A 88 9.93 7.38 -10.26
CA PHE A 88 9.20 6.58 -9.28
C PHE A 88 8.14 7.41 -8.56
N VAL A 89 6.93 6.85 -8.42
CA VAL A 89 5.77 7.49 -7.76
C VAL A 89 5.23 6.56 -6.67
N HIS A 90 5.34 6.98 -5.41
CA HIS A 90 4.90 6.18 -4.24
C HIS A 90 3.39 6.25 -3.98
N GLY A 91 2.90 5.36 -3.11
CA GLY A 91 1.53 5.36 -2.58
C GLY A 91 1.39 6.07 -1.23
N PHE A 92 0.38 5.68 -0.44
CA PHE A 92 0.18 6.18 0.92
C PHE A 92 -0.11 5.02 1.90
N PRO A 93 0.44 4.99 3.14
CA PRO A 93 1.28 6.00 3.80
C PRO A 93 2.77 5.79 3.53
N GLU A 94 3.26 6.31 2.40
CA GLU A 94 4.63 6.11 1.95
C GLU A 94 5.19 7.43 1.44
N PHE A 95 6.50 7.48 1.23
CA PHE A 95 7.22 8.58 0.58
C PHE A 95 8.39 8.00 -0.22
N TRP A 96 9.18 8.85 -0.89
CA TRP A 96 10.26 8.45 -1.80
C TRP A 96 11.16 7.31 -1.28
N TYR A 97 11.37 7.23 0.05
CA TYR A 97 12.28 6.28 0.71
C TYR A 97 11.97 4.82 0.41
N ILE A 98 10.71 4.49 0.13
CA ILE A 98 10.32 3.13 -0.24
C ILE A 98 11.05 2.66 -1.51
N TRP A 99 11.45 3.58 -2.40
CA TRP A 99 12.15 3.26 -3.65
C TRP A 99 13.67 3.12 -3.49
N LYS A 100 14.23 3.25 -2.28
CA LYS A 100 15.70 3.31 -2.07
C LYS A 100 16.46 2.13 -2.70
N HIS A 101 15.89 0.93 -2.64
CA HIS A 101 16.53 -0.27 -3.18
C HIS A 101 16.46 -0.32 -4.71
N GLN A 102 15.37 0.14 -5.31
CA GLN A 102 15.23 0.25 -6.77
C GLN A 102 16.12 1.37 -7.31
N MET A 103 16.11 2.54 -6.67
CA MET A 103 16.98 3.65 -7.06
C MET A 103 18.46 3.24 -7.03
N LYS A 104 18.89 2.57 -5.94
CA LYS A 104 20.27 2.06 -5.83
C LYS A 104 20.61 1.09 -6.96
N GLU A 105 19.73 0.13 -7.25
CA GLU A 105 19.90 -0.87 -8.31
C GLU A 105 20.04 -0.24 -9.71
N PHE A 106 19.19 0.72 -10.03
CA PHE A 106 19.08 1.25 -11.40
C PHE A 106 19.93 2.50 -11.66
N SER A 107 20.47 3.15 -10.62
CA SER A 107 21.25 4.38 -10.73
C SER A 107 22.54 4.28 -11.57
N GLY A 108 23.06 3.07 -11.80
CA GLY A 108 24.20 2.85 -12.70
C GLY A 108 23.86 3.08 -14.17
N ASP A 109 22.62 2.74 -14.57
CA ASP A 109 22.17 2.74 -15.98
C ASP A 109 21.21 3.90 -16.27
N TYR A 110 20.51 4.38 -15.25
CA TYR A 110 19.44 5.36 -15.34
C TYR A 110 19.69 6.54 -14.41
N TRP A 111 19.14 7.69 -14.77
CA TRP A 111 18.91 8.75 -13.80
C TRP A 111 17.64 8.41 -13.05
N THR A 112 17.79 7.92 -11.83
CA THR A 112 16.65 7.52 -10.99
C THR A 112 16.16 8.72 -10.20
N VAL A 113 14.85 8.98 -10.24
CA VAL A 113 14.21 10.08 -9.52
C VAL A 113 12.95 9.56 -8.84
N ALA A 114 12.87 9.67 -7.52
CA ALA A 114 11.66 9.38 -6.76
C ALA A 114 10.97 10.68 -6.36
N LEU A 115 9.76 10.90 -6.86
CA LEU A 115 8.94 12.06 -6.52
C LEU A 115 8.34 11.88 -5.14
N ASP A 116 8.23 12.97 -4.38
CA ASP A 116 7.59 13.05 -3.08
C ASP A 116 6.55 14.18 -3.10
N PHE A 117 5.32 13.82 -3.48
CA PHE A 117 4.24 14.80 -3.63
C PHE A 117 3.71 15.21 -2.26
N ASN A 118 4.29 16.27 -1.70
CA ASN A 118 3.78 16.89 -0.49
C ASN A 118 2.85 18.06 -0.84
N THR A 119 1.54 17.83 -0.81
CA THR A 119 0.51 18.82 -1.22
C THR A 119 0.18 19.84 -0.12
N ASN A 120 1.19 20.30 0.63
CA ASN A 120 1.04 21.18 1.80
C ASN A 120 0.26 22.48 1.52
N GLU A 121 0.27 23.00 0.29
CA GLU A 121 -0.27 24.33 -0.01
C GLU A 121 -1.41 24.37 -1.05
N SER A 122 -1.59 23.32 -1.86
CA SER A 122 -2.60 23.33 -2.91
C SER A 122 -3.94 22.83 -2.38
N LYS A 123 -4.96 23.69 -2.46
CA LYS A 123 -6.38 23.30 -2.54
C LYS A 123 -6.49 21.93 -3.19
N ILE A 124 -7.01 20.93 -2.48
CA ILE A 124 -7.41 19.60 -2.96
C ILE A 124 -6.79 19.30 -4.34
N ALA A 125 -5.52 18.86 -4.35
CA ALA A 125 -4.85 18.47 -5.59
C ALA A 125 -5.61 17.28 -6.16
N ASP A 126 -6.45 17.50 -7.17
CA ASP A 126 -7.17 16.42 -7.80
C ASP A 126 -6.21 15.52 -8.61
N ARG A 127 -6.72 14.36 -9.06
CA ARG A 127 -5.91 13.37 -9.76
C ARG A 127 -5.30 13.95 -11.03
N GLU A 128 -6.04 14.77 -11.76
CA GLU A 128 -5.55 15.36 -13.01
C GLU A 128 -4.44 16.36 -12.74
N PHE A 129 -4.57 17.15 -11.68
CA PHE A 129 -3.51 18.04 -11.22
C PHE A 129 -2.23 17.26 -10.87
N LEU A 130 -2.33 16.15 -10.13
CA LEU A 130 -1.17 15.31 -9.80
C LEU A 130 -0.54 14.66 -11.04
N VAL A 131 -1.34 14.25 -12.01
CA VAL A 131 -0.83 13.76 -13.31
C VAL A 131 -0.09 14.86 -14.05
N ASP A 132 -0.61 16.09 -14.05
CA ASP A 132 0.06 17.25 -14.65
C ASP A 132 1.32 17.65 -13.89
N CYS A 133 1.40 17.39 -12.57
CA CYS A 133 2.64 17.53 -11.81
C CYS A 133 3.74 16.63 -12.37
N ILE A 134 3.44 15.37 -12.66
CA ILE A 134 4.41 14.44 -13.25
C ILE A 134 4.90 14.97 -14.61
N LYS A 135 4.00 15.52 -15.43
CA LYS A 135 4.35 16.10 -16.73
C LYS A 135 5.26 17.33 -16.58
N VAL A 136 4.94 18.23 -15.66
CA VAL A 136 5.74 19.43 -15.39
C VAL A 136 7.10 19.08 -14.81
N MET A 137 7.20 18.04 -13.96
CA MET A 137 8.49 17.51 -13.50
C MET A 137 9.33 17.00 -14.68
N LEU A 138 8.73 16.29 -15.63
CA LEU A 138 9.42 15.81 -16.82
C LEU A 138 9.99 16.97 -17.65
N ASP A 139 9.22 18.04 -17.84
CA ASP A 139 9.66 19.25 -18.53
C ASP A 139 10.75 20.01 -17.77
N HIS A 140 10.63 20.11 -16.44
CA HIS A 140 11.64 20.70 -15.57
C HIS A 140 12.99 19.97 -15.69
N PHE A 141 12.94 18.65 -15.82
CA PHE A 141 14.11 17.82 -16.08
C PHE A 141 14.65 17.89 -17.52
N GLY A 142 14.00 18.67 -18.40
CA GLY A 142 14.36 18.79 -19.81
C GLY A 142 14.20 17.48 -20.58
N ARG A 143 13.26 16.62 -20.17
CA ARG A 143 13.05 15.30 -20.76
C ARG A 143 11.76 15.27 -21.56
N ASN A 144 11.76 14.50 -22.64
CA ASN A 144 10.58 14.26 -23.46
C ASN A 144 9.98 12.87 -23.22
N ARG A 145 10.73 11.94 -22.63
CA ARG A 145 10.25 10.60 -22.29
C ARG A 145 10.90 10.09 -21.01
N CYS A 146 10.21 9.21 -20.29
CA CYS A 146 10.74 8.52 -19.11
C CYS A 146 10.33 7.03 -19.07
N ILE A 147 11.01 6.28 -18.21
CA ILE A 147 10.44 5.06 -17.63
C ILE A 147 9.66 5.49 -16.40
N LEU A 148 8.41 5.04 -16.27
CA LEU A 148 7.51 5.48 -15.21
C LEU A 148 7.06 4.30 -14.35
N ILE A 149 7.42 4.33 -13.07
CA ILE A 149 7.18 3.24 -12.10
C ILE A 149 6.28 3.76 -10.98
N GLY A 150 5.21 3.03 -10.68
CA GLY A 150 4.24 3.42 -9.66
C GLY A 150 3.77 2.26 -8.79
N ARG A 151 3.49 2.54 -7.51
CA ARG A 151 2.90 1.57 -6.57
C ARG A 151 1.68 2.16 -5.88
N ASP A 152 0.70 1.30 -5.58
CA ASP A 152 -0.52 1.68 -4.86
C ASP A 152 -1.19 2.93 -5.48
N PHE A 153 -1.45 4.00 -4.72
CA PHE A 153 -2.01 5.24 -5.24
C PHE A 153 -1.11 5.86 -6.33
N GLY A 154 0.20 5.82 -6.16
CA GLY A 154 1.15 6.25 -7.19
C GLY A 154 1.00 5.45 -8.49
N GLY A 155 0.72 4.15 -8.38
CA GLY A 155 0.38 3.31 -9.54
C GLY A 155 -0.90 3.75 -10.24
N SER A 156 -1.92 4.20 -9.48
CA SER A 156 -3.14 4.77 -10.06
C SER A 156 -2.90 6.11 -10.79
N LEU A 157 -1.94 6.92 -10.31
CA LEU A 157 -1.48 8.12 -11.01
C LEU A 157 -0.73 7.75 -12.30
N VAL A 158 0.11 6.72 -12.26
CA VAL A 158 0.80 6.21 -13.45
C VAL A 158 -0.18 5.74 -14.52
N TRP A 159 -1.23 4.99 -14.16
CA TRP A 159 -2.31 4.66 -15.10
C TRP A 159 -2.91 5.91 -15.75
N SER A 160 -3.24 6.90 -14.92
CA SER A 160 -3.87 8.14 -15.39
C SER A 160 -2.92 8.97 -16.27
N PHE A 161 -1.60 8.90 -16.01
CA PHE A 161 -0.58 9.51 -16.85
C PHE A 161 -0.45 8.80 -18.19
N LEU A 162 -0.49 7.47 -18.21
CA LEU A 162 -0.50 6.69 -19.45
C LEU A 162 -1.74 6.96 -20.30
N ASP A 163 -2.89 7.18 -19.67
CA ASP A 163 -4.12 7.54 -20.38
C ASP A 163 -4.02 8.91 -21.06
N LYS A 164 -3.36 9.88 -20.41
CA LYS A 164 -3.29 11.28 -20.84
C LYS A 164 -2.08 11.61 -21.72
N TYR A 165 -0.92 11.01 -21.45
CA TYR A 165 0.37 11.29 -22.08
C TYR A 165 1.15 10.01 -22.46
N PRO A 166 0.54 9.04 -23.16
CA PRO A 166 1.18 7.75 -23.47
C PRO A 166 2.51 7.89 -24.23
N GLU A 167 2.65 8.90 -25.08
CA GLU A 167 3.83 9.17 -25.90
C GLU A 167 5.09 9.57 -25.10
N LEU A 168 4.90 9.99 -23.85
CA LEU A 168 5.98 10.42 -22.95
C LEU A 168 6.54 9.26 -22.11
N VAL A 169 5.98 8.06 -22.22
CA VAL A 169 6.44 6.91 -21.46
C VAL A 169 7.02 5.86 -22.40
N VAL A 170 8.26 5.45 -22.14
CA VAL A 170 8.92 4.40 -22.92
C VAL A 170 8.48 3.01 -22.45
N LYS A 171 8.48 2.82 -21.13
CA LYS A 171 8.07 1.60 -20.43
C LYS A 171 7.48 1.97 -19.08
N SER A 172 6.56 1.15 -18.57
CA SER A 172 6.01 1.34 -17.24
C SER A 172 5.98 0.06 -16.42
N VAL A 173 6.15 0.21 -15.10
CA VAL A 173 5.96 -0.87 -14.13
C VAL A 173 5.00 -0.38 -13.05
N ILE A 174 3.91 -1.13 -12.84
CA ILE A 174 2.85 -0.78 -11.90
C ILE A 174 2.68 -1.90 -10.88
N ILE A 175 2.84 -1.59 -9.60
CA ILE A 175 2.90 -2.58 -8.52
C ILE A 175 1.68 -2.44 -7.59
N ASN A 176 0.94 -3.52 -7.41
CA ASN A 176 -0.22 -3.61 -6.51
C ASN A 176 -1.27 -2.50 -6.74
N ALA A 177 -1.42 -2.00 -7.96
CA ALA A 177 -2.36 -0.94 -8.31
C ALA A 177 -3.17 -1.33 -9.57
N PRO A 178 -4.44 -1.76 -9.41
CA PRO A 178 -5.27 -2.13 -10.55
C PRO A 178 -5.61 -0.89 -11.40
N HIS A 179 -5.89 -1.12 -12.68
CA HIS A 179 -6.35 -0.06 -13.57
C HIS A 179 -7.67 0.55 -13.03
N PRO A 180 -7.82 1.89 -12.94
CA PRO A 180 -9.00 2.53 -12.33
C PRO A 180 -10.34 2.07 -12.90
N ALA A 181 -10.43 1.96 -14.24
CA ALA A 181 -11.63 1.45 -14.91
C ALA A 181 -11.99 0.00 -14.54
N VAL A 182 -10.99 -0.91 -14.45
CA VAL A 182 -11.21 -2.32 -14.06
C VAL A 182 -11.62 -2.37 -12.60
N PHE A 183 -10.90 -1.65 -11.73
CA PHE A 183 -11.21 -1.60 -10.31
C PHE A 183 -12.63 -1.09 -10.03
N LYS A 184 -13.09 -0.06 -10.75
CA LYS A 184 -14.48 0.44 -10.66
C LYS A 184 -15.52 -0.61 -11.04
N GLN A 185 -15.25 -1.44 -12.05
CA GLN A 185 -16.14 -2.54 -12.42
C GLN A 185 -16.17 -3.61 -11.33
N GLU A 186 -15.00 -3.98 -10.80
CA GLU A 186 -14.86 -4.97 -9.75
C GLU A 186 -15.51 -4.54 -8.43
N LEU A 187 -15.49 -3.25 -8.10
CA LEU A 187 -16.17 -2.68 -6.92
C LEU A 187 -17.70 -2.92 -6.89
N ARG A 188 -18.32 -3.31 -8.01
CA ARG A 188 -19.73 -3.75 -8.05
C ARG A 188 -19.95 -5.12 -7.42
N LYS A 189 -18.89 -5.92 -7.27
CA LYS A 189 -18.96 -7.24 -6.64
C LYS A 189 -18.82 -7.11 -5.13
N VAL A 190 -19.68 -7.80 -4.40
CA VAL A 190 -19.66 -7.80 -2.92
C VAL A 190 -18.31 -8.30 -2.38
N SER A 191 -17.71 -9.30 -3.02
CA SER A 191 -16.40 -9.84 -2.63
C SER A 191 -15.28 -8.79 -2.69
N GLN A 192 -15.25 -7.98 -3.74
CA GLN A 192 -14.28 -6.89 -3.88
C GLN A 192 -14.59 -5.74 -2.93
N LEU A 193 -15.86 -5.33 -2.85
CA LEU A 193 -16.30 -4.26 -1.95
C LEU A 193 -15.94 -4.56 -0.50
N ALA A 194 -16.06 -5.82 -0.06
CA ALA A 194 -15.67 -6.26 1.28
C ALA A 194 -14.17 -6.05 1.53
N LYS A 195 -13.30 -6.42 0.59
CA LYS A 195 -11.83 -6.24 0.68
C LYS A 195 -11.40 -4.77 0.74
N THR A 196 -12.09 -3.90 -0.01
CA THR A 196 -11.78 -2.46 -0.04
C THR A 196 -12.55 -1.65 1.00
N SER A 197 -13.50 -2.26 1.72
CA SER A 197 -14.36 -1.55 2.67
C SER A 197 -13.58 -0.76 3.73
N GLN A 198 -12.41 -1.27 4.15
CA GLN A 198 -11.53 -0.58 5.10
C GLN A 198 -11.01 0.75 4.54
N GLN A 199 -10.79 0.86 3.23
CA GLN A 199 -10.35 2.11 2.60
C GLN A 199 -11.45 3.18 2.66
N LEU A 200 -12.73 2.80 2.72
CA LEU A 200 -13.84 3.75 2.86
C LEU A 200 -13.82 4.50 4.21
N PHE A 201 -13.07 4.00 5.20
CA PHE A 201 -12.75 4.76 6.42
C PHE A 201 -12.12 6.11 6.09
N TYR A 202 -11.25 6.17 5.07
CA TYR A 202 -10.54 7.39 4.68
C TYR A 202 -11.48 8.48 4.13
N LEU A 203 -12.72 8.13 3.72
CA LEU A 203 -13.70 9.10 3.24
C LEU A 203 -14.20 10.05 4.32
N VAL A 204 -14.20 9.63 5.59
CA VAL A 204 -14.73 10.44 6.69
C VAL A 204 -13.68 11.49 7.06
N PRO A 205 -13.92 12.80 6.86
CA PRO A 205 -12.90 13.80 7.15
C PRO A 205 -12.56 13.87 8.64
N LYS A 206 -11.31 14.23 8.96
CA LYS A 206 -10.76 14.42 10.32
C LYS A 206 -10.59 13.14 11.16
N LEU A 207 -11.43 12.13 10.97
CA LEU A 207 -11.41 10.92 11.80
C LEU A 207 -10.18 10.02 11.50
N PRO A 208 -9.86 9.68 10.24
CA PRO A 208 -8.61 9.00 9.89
C PRO A 208 -7.37 9.81 10.28
N GLU A 209 -7.39 11.11 10.07
CA GLU A 209 -6.30 12.00 10.46
C GLU A 209 -6.04 11.92 11.95
N TRP A 210 -7.11 11.98 12.76
CA TRP A 210 -7.05 11.75 14.19
C TRP A 210 -6.51 10.35 14.51
N TYR A 211 -7.11 9.29 13.95
CA TYR A 211 -6.76 7.90 14.24
C TYR A 211 -5.29 7.57 13.94
N PHE A 212 -4.80 7.97 12.77
CA PHE A 212 -3.40 7.74 12.36
C PHE A 212 -2.41 8.57 13.17
N SER A 213 -2.81 9.77 13.65
CA SER A 213 -1.94 10.64 14.45
C SER A 213 -1.82 10.22 15.92
N ARG A 214 -2.64 9.27 16.41
CA ARG A 214 -2.61 8.84 17.82
C ARG A 214 -1.39 7.99 18.15
N ASN A 215 -1.02 8.03 19.43
CA ASN A 215 -0.04 7.15 20.06
C ASN A 215 1.27 7.11 19.27
N ASN A 216 1.78 8.28 18.89
CA ASN A 216 3.04 8.39 18.14
C ASN A 216 3.00 7.59 16.82
N LEU A 217 1.92 7.71 16.05
CA LEU A 217 1.71 6.98 14.80
C LEU A 217 1.71 5.45 14.95
N HIS A 218 1.21 4.91 16.07
CA HIS A 218 1.24 3.47 16.37
C HIS A 218 0.68 2.59 15.24
N LYS A 219 -0.32 3.07 14.51
CA LYS A 219 -0.88 2.32 13.39
C LYS A 219 0.17 2.03 12.32
N LEU A 220 1.09 2.96 12.06
CA LEU A 220 2.20 2.77 11.12
C LEU A 220 3.20 1.71 11.60
N ASP A 221 3.40 1.56 12.92
CA ASP A 221 4.25 0.48 13.44
C ASP A 221 3.71 -0.89 13.03
N THR A 222 2.39 -1.09 13.10
CA THR A 222 1.76 -2.34 12.66
C THR A 222 1.91 -2.53 11.15
N LEU A 223 1.60 -1.51 10.36
CA LEU A 223 1.66 -1.62 8.89
C LEU A 223 3.07 -1.91 8.38
N TYR A 224 4.09 -1.27 8.95
CA TYR A 224 5.48 -1.45 8.52
C TYR A 224 6.15 -2.69 9.11
N LYS A 225 5.66 -3.22 10.24
CA LYS A 225 6.06 -4.55 10.72
C LYS A 225 5.61 -5.66 9.78
N ASP A 226 4.39 -5.55 9.24
CA ASP A 226 3.89 -6.49 8.22
C ASP A 226 4.72 -6.42 6.92
N ALA A 227 5.42 -5.30 6.68
CA ALA A 227 6.37 -5.10 5.60
C ALA A 227 7.80 -5.61 5.90
N GLU A 228 8.05 -6.10 7.11
CA GLU A 228 9.36 -6.51 7.64
C GLU A 228 10.43 -5.40 7.60
N LEU A 229 10.04 -4.14 7.86
CA LEU A 229 11.00 -3.06 8.03
C LEU A 229 11.70 -3.15 9.39
N SER A 230 12.98 -2.78 9.43
CA SER A 230 13.74 -2.66 10.67
C SER A 230 13.17 -1.57 11.58
N ALA A 231 13.46 -1.65 12.89
CA ALA A 231 13.00 -0.65 13.86
C ALA A 231 13.46 0.77 13.47
N ASP A 232 14.68 0.91 12.97
CA ASP A 232 15.24 2.20 12.56
C ASP A 232 14.55 2.74 11.30
N GLU A 233 14.20 1.88 10.34
CA GLU A 233 13.40 2.27 9.18
C GLU A 233 11.99 2.72 9.59
N ILE A 234 11.34 1.98 10.48
CA ILE A 234 10.03 2.34 11.02
C ILE A 234 10.10 3.70 11.71
N SER A 235 11.12 3.94 12.54
CA SER A 235 11.31 5.23 13.20
C SER A 235 11.52 6.36 12.19
N ALA A 236 12.38 6.15 11.19
CA ALA A 236 12.64 7.13 10.13
C ALA A 236 11.36 7.47 9.33
N MET A 237 10.57 6.45 8.97
CA MET A 237 9.28 6.66 8.30
C MET A 237 8.29 7.44 9.17
N LYS A 238 8.20 7.11 10.46
CA LYS A 238 7.33 7.83 11.40
C LYS A 238 7.80 9.27 11.58
N ASN A 239 9.09 9.53 11.68
CA ASN A 239 9.63 10.87 11.82
C ASN A 239 9.34 11.74 10.59
N TYR A 240 9.36 11.17 9.38
CA TYR A 240 8.86 11.86 8.18
C TYR A 240 7.40 12.30 8.35
N PHE A 241 6.53 11.41 8.82
CA PHE A 241 5.11 11.69 9.00
C PHE A 241 4.76 12.56 10.21
N LYS A 242 5.64 12.65 11.22
CA LYS A 242 5.48 13.54 12.39
C LYS A 242 5.77 15.01 12.09
N LYS A 243 6.57 15.30 11.06
CA LYS A 243 6.96 16.67 10.69
C LYS A 243 5.74 17.60 10.63
N ASN A 244 5.94 18.85 11.05
CA ASN A 244 4.92 19.90 11.06
C ASN A 244 3.59 19.48 11.72
N LYS A 245 3.64 18.79 12.87
CA LYS A 245 2.45 18.34 13.61
C LYS A 245 1.54 17.40 12.77
N PHE A 246 2.15 16.39 12.15
CA PHE A 246 1.45 15.38 11.35
C PHE A 246 0.84 15.88 10.05
N GLU A 247 1.30 17.01 9.52
CA GLU A 247 0.81 17.60 8.28
C GLU A 247 0.89 16.61 7.10
N ASN A 248 2.00 15.88 6.98
CA ASN A 248 2.19 14.88 5.92
C ASN A 248 1.13 13.75 5.96
N ILE A 249 0.69 13.34 7.16
CA ILE A 249 -0.40 12.35 7.31
C ILE A 249 -1.72 12.95 6.86
N GLN A 250 -2.01 14.19 7.26
CA GLN A 250 -3.25 14.88 6.91
C GLN A 250 -3.36 15.08 5.40
N ASN A 251 -2.26 15.46 4.76
CA ASN A 251 -2.21 15.72 3.32
C ASN A 251 -2.28 14.44 2.50
N GLY A 252 -1.58 13.38 2.93
CA GLY A 252 -1.69 12.08 2.30
C GLY A 252 -3.11 11.50 2.38
N LEU A 253 -3.77 11.59 3.54
CA LEU A 253 -5.16 11.18 3.71
C LEU A 253 -6.15 12.01 2.89
N THR A 254 -5.94 13.33 2.81
CA THR A 254 -6.77 14.23 1.99
C THR A 254 -6.61 13.92 0.50
N THR A 255 -5.39 13.65 0.05
CA THR A 255 -5.06 13.24 -1.31
C THR A 255 -5.73 11.90 -1.64
N LEU A 256 -5.60 10.90 -0.77
CA LEU A 256 -6.22 9.59 -0.94
C LEU A 256 -7.76 9.68 -1.02
N ARG A 257 -8.38 10.44 -0.11
CA ARG A 257 -9.82 10.68 -0.07
C ARG A 257 -10.33 11.25 -1.38
N THR A 258 -9.66 12.27 -1.89
CA THR A 258 -10.08 12.99 -3.10
C THR A 258 -9.83 12.17 -4.36
N ASN A 259 -8.65 11.55 -4.47
CA ASN A 259 -8.16 11.04 -5.75
C ASN A 259 -8.27 9.55 -5.91
N PHE A 260 -8.20 8.80 -4.82
CA PHE A 260 -8.28 7.35 -4.92
C PHE A 260 -9.70 6.86 -4.73
N ILE A 261 -10.42 7.38 -3.73
CA ILE A 261 -11.74 6.86 -3.40
C ILE A 261 -12.82 7.63 -4.14
N ALA A 262 -12.85 8.95 -4.02
CA ALA A 262 -13.91 9.73 -4.66
C ALA A 262 -13.80 9.69 -6.20
N ASP A 263 -12.62 9.91 -6.76
CA ASP A 263 -12.44 9.90 -8.22
C ASP A 263 -12.69 8.51 -8.84
N THR A 264 -12.12 7.43 -8.29
CA THR A 264 -12.33 6.06 -8.81
C THR A 264 -13.79 5.65 -8.75
N ILE A 265 -14.49 5.96 -7.65
CA ILE A 265 -15.89 5.53 -7.47
C ILE A 265 -16.85 6.41 -8.27
N PHE A 266 -16.67 7.72 -8.23
CA PHE A 266 -17.67 8.68 -8.71
C PHE A 266 -17.41 9.23 -10.11
N ARG A 267 -16.16 9.29 -10.59
CA ARG A 267 -15.85 9.83 -11.92
C ARG A 267 -16.09 8.81 -13.02
N ASP A 268 -16.48 9.25 -14.20
CA ASP A 268 -16.66 8.37 -15.35
C ASP A 268 -15.30 7.99 -15.96
N HIS A 269 -14.97 6.70 -15.90
CA HIS A 269 -13.76 6.10 -16.46
C HIS A 269 -14.07 5.31 -17.74
N SER A 270 -15.14 5.69 -18.45
CA SER A 270 -15.60 5.03 -19.69
C SER A 270 -14.76 5.41 -20.92
N LYS A 271 -14.12 6.59 -20.91
CA LYS A 271 -13.15 7.00 -21.91
C LYS A 271 -11.82 6.37 -21.57
N VAL A 272 -11.48 5.33 -22.29
CA VAL A 272 -10.21 4.66 -22.10
C VAL A 272 -9.55 4.60 -23.45
N SER A 273 -8.31 5.05 -23.46
CA SER A 273 -7.44 5.00 -24.61
C SER A 273 -7.46 3.57 -25.15
N THR A 274 -7.66 3.42 -26.44
CA THR A 274 -7.66 2.11 -27.07
C THR A 274 -6.25 1.51 -26.96
N ALA A 275 -6.15 0.23 -26.59
CA ALA A 275 -4.92 -0.50 -26.30
C ALA A 275 -3.80 -0.40 -27.37
N GLU A 276 -4.13 0.05 -28.57
CA GLU A 276 -3.21 0.17 -29.72
C GLU A 276 -2.12 1.24 -29.55
N THR A 277 -2.24 2.16 -28.58
CA THR A 277 -1.27 3.25 -28.35
C THR A 277 -0.58 3.23 -26.97
N TYR A 278 -0.83 2.24 -26.12
CA TYR A 278 -0.13 2.18 -24.82
C TYR A 278 1.32 1.75 -25.02
N PRO A 279 2.28 2.34 -24.28
CA PRO A 279 3.62 1.80 -24.19
C PRO A 279 3.58 0.41 -23.54
N GLN A 280 4.72 -0.30 -23.54
CA GLN A 280 4.80 -1.57 -22.82
C GLN A 280 4.59 -1.31 -21.31
N VAL A 281 3.63 -2.00 -20.71
CA VAL A 281 3.32 -1.89 -19.27
C VAL A 281 3.39 -3.26 -18.60
N LEU A 282 4.25 -3.39 -17.59
CA LEU A 282 4.27 -4.52 -16.68
C LEU A 282 3.46 -4.18 -15.42
N THR A 283 2.40 -4.95 -15.16
CA THR A 283 1.64 -4.91 -13.91
C THR A 283 2.05 -6.08 -13.03
N ILE A 284 2.47 -5.79 -11.80
CA ILE A 284 2.86 -6.77 -10.80
C ILE A 284 1.85 -6.71 -9.66
N TYR A 285 1.25 -7.83 -9.29
CA TYR A 285 0.40 -7.90 -8.10
C TYR A 285 0.80 -9.07 -7.22
N THR A 286 0.49 -8.95 -5.94
CA THR A 286 0.73 -10.02 -4.97
C THR A 286 -0.54 -10.79 -4.65
N LYS A 287 -0.44 -12.12 -4.61
CA LYS A 287 -1.60 -13.01 -4.36
C LYS A 287 -2.21 -12.80 -2.98
N SER A 288 -1.38 -12.52 -1.99
CA SER A 288 -1.75 -12.27 -0.60
C SER A 288 -2.23 -10.84 -0.33
N ASN A 289 -2.43 -10.02 -1.37
CA ASN A 289 -2.91 -8.65 -1.20
C ASN A 289 -4.35 -8.66 -0.63
N PRO A 290 -4.58 -8.10 0.57
CA PRO A 290 -5.88 -8.14 1.22
C PRO A 290 -6.90 -7.18 0.60
N HIS A 291 -6.46 -6.25 -0.26
CA HIS A 291 -7.29 -5.18 -0.78
C HIS A 291 -7.93 -5.50 -2.13
N TYR A 292 -7.34 -6.40 -2.91
CA TYR A 292 -7.78 -6.66 -4.28
C TYR A 292 -8.05 -8.14 -4.52
N ASN A 293 -9.07 -8.43 -5.34
CA ASN A 293 -9.22 -9.72 -6.00
C ASN A 293 -8.32 -9.75 -7.22
N ASP A 294 -7.86 -10.95 -7.61
CA ASP A 294 -7.01 -11.13 -8.79
C ASP A 294 -7.66 -10.57 -10.06
N SER A 295 -9.00 -10.65 -10.15
CA SER A 295 -9.78 -10.07 -11.25
C SER A 295 -9.61 -8.55 -11.42
N CYS A 296 -9.10 -7.83 -10.41
CA CYS A 296 -8.77 -6.40 -10.53
C CYS A 296 -7.56 -6.14 -11.44
N PHE A 297 -6.70 -7.14 -11.63
CA PHE A 297 -5.49 -7.04 -12.46
C PHE A 297 -5.67 -7.70 -13.84
N GLY A 298 -6.92 -8.07 -14.17
CA GLY A 298 -7.26 -8.75 -15.41
C GLY A 298 -7.33 -7.86 -16.65
N HIS A 299 -7.16 -8.48 -17.83
CA HIS A 299 -7.01 -7.78 -19.11
C HIS A 299 -8.30 -7.53 -19.89
N ASN A 300 -9.49 -7.60 -19.28
CA ASN A 300 -10.78 -7.39 -20.00
C ASN A 300 -10.80 -6.11 -20.86
N PHE A 301 -9.90 -5.18 -20.58
CA PHE A 301 -9.95 -3.81 -21.04
C PHE A 301 -8.69 -3.32 -21.78
N VAL A 302 -7.53 -3.93 -21.56
CA VAL A 302 -6.26 -3.58 -22.22
C VAL A 302 -5.56 -4.85 -22.71
N LYS A 303 -6.29 -5.59 -23.56
CA LYS A 303 -6.00 -6.98 -23.98
C LYS A 303 -4.63 -7.23 -24.61
N GLN A 304 -3.93 -6.18 -25.08
CA GLN A 304 -2.72 -6.33 -25.90
C GLN A 304 -1.48 -5.63 -25.34
N ALA A 305 -1.61 -4.62 -24.46
CA ALA A 305 -0.47 -3.81 -24.00
C ALA A 305 0.00 -4.12 -22.57
N LEU A 306 -0.77 -4.91 -21.83
CA LEU A 306 -0.46 -5.23 -20.45
C LEU A 306 0.19 -6.59 -20.34
N GLN A 307 1.25 -6.64 -19.57
CA GLN A 307 1.92 -7.84 -19.12
C GLN A 307 1.63 -7.96 -17.63
N VAL A 308 1.01 -9.04 -17.19
CA VAL A 308 0.61 -9.19 -15.78
C VAL A 308 1.39 -10.32 -15.11
N THR A 309 1.96 -10.04 -13.95
CA THR A 309 2.74 -11.00 -13.17
C THR A 309 2.19 -11.10 -11.76
N GLU A 310 1.98 -12.35 -11.32
CA GLU A 310 1.62 -12.66 -9.95
C GLU A 310 2.90 -12.95 -9.16
N ILE A 311 3.03 -12.32 -7.99
CA ILE A 311 4.06 -12.66 -7.00
C ILE A 311 3.41 -13.27 -5.77
N GLN A 312 3.84 -14.47 -5.42
CA GLN A 312 3.47 -15.18 -4.20
C GLN A 312 4.49 -14.84 -3.11
N THR A 313 4.03 -14.10 -2.11
CA THR A 313 4.83 -13.55 -1.01
C THR A 313 3.95 -13.43 0.24
N LYS A 314 4.54 -13.48 1.44
CA LYS A 314 3.83 -13.20 2.69
C LYS A 314 3.61 -11.70 2.95
N HIS A 315 4.39 -10.82 2.31
CA HIS A 315 4.35 -9.37 2.51
C HIS A 315 3.14 -8.68 1.84
N GLY A 316 2.43 -9.39 0.97
CA GLY A 316 1.19 -8.94 0.34
C GLY A 316 1.29 -7.54 -0.25
N HIS A 317 0.49 -6.61 0.30
CA HIS A 317 0.41 -5.24 -0.19
C HIS A 317 1.74 -4.47 -0.09
N TYR A 318 2.55 -4.77 0.92
CA TYR A 318 3.82 -4.11 1.26
C TYR A 318 5.06 -4.77 0.63
N PHE A 319 4.83 -5.68 -0.30
CA PHE A 319 5.90 -6.22 -1.15
C PHE A 319 6.75 -5.08 -1.74
N GLN A 320 8.06 -5.35 -1.85
CA GLN A 320 9.15 -4.44 -2.24
C GLN A 320 9.74 -3.54 -1.14
N MET A 321 9.05 -3.28 -0.02
CA MET A 321 9.56 -2.29 0.94
C MET A 321 10.86 -2.70 1.65
N ASN A 322 11.04 -3.99 1.93
CA ASN A 322 12.26 -4.54 2.52
C ASN A 322 13.30 -4.94 1.45
N GLU A 323 14.55 -5.12 1.89
CA GLU A 323 15.68 -5.44 1.01
C GLU A 323 15.46 -6.76 0.23
N ARG A 324 14.91 -7.78 0.89
CA ARG A 324 14.72 -9.12 0.32
C ARG A 324 13.74 -9.07 -0.86
N SER A 325 12.52 -8.58 -0.63
CA SER A 325 11.51 -8.46 -1.66
C SER A 325 11.94 -7.52 -2.79
N SER A 326 12.72 -6.47 -2.44
CA SER A 326 13.33 -5.58 -3.42
C SER A 326 14.27 -6.29 -4.40
N LYS A 327 15.06 -7.28 -3.96
CA LYS A 327 15.95 -8.05 -4.86
C LYS A 327 15.15 -8.81 -5.93
N LEU A 328 14.04 -9.44 -5.53
CA LEU A 328 13.16 -10.12 -6.47
C LEU A 328 12.53 -9.13 -7.45
N LEU A 329 11.97 -8.03 -6.95
CA LEU A 329 11.37 -7.02 -7.81
C LEU A 329 12.39 -6.45 -8.81
N ASN A 330 13.59 -6.11 -8.35
CA ASN A 330 14.65 -5.57 -9.19
C ASN A 330 15.00 -6.54 -10.33
N LYS A 331 15.13 -7.83 -10.03
CA LYS A 331 15.35 -8.88 -11.03
C LYS A 331 14.21 -8.95 -12.05
N VAL A 332 12.97 -8.87 -11.60
CA VAL A 332 11.78 -8.85 -12.46
C VAL A 332 11.80 -7.65 -13.41
N ILE A 333 12.05 -6.45 -12.88
CA ILE A 333 12.11 -5.22 -13.68
C ILE A 333 13.25 -5.28 -14.71
N ARG A 334 14.45 -5.76 -14.31
CA ARG A 334 15.60 -5.99 -15.20
C ARG A 334 15.23 -6.93 -16.37
N ASP A 335 14.72 -8.11 -16.05
CA ASP A 335 14.38 -9.13 -17.06
C ASP A 335 13.25 -8.66 -17.98
N TYR A 336 12.29 -7.90 -17.47
CA TYR A 336 11.26 -7.26 -18.29
C TYR A 336 11.85 -6.22 -19.26
N PHE A 337 12.79 -5.40 -18.79
CA PHE A 337 13.40 -4.40 -19.66
C PHE A 337 14.30 -5.00 -20.74
N GLU A 338 14.98 -6.10 -20.43
CA GLU A 338 15.86 -6.82 -21.37
C GLU A 338 15.06 -7.72 -22.33
N ASN A 339 14.03 -8.43 -21.83
CA ASN A 339 13.32 -9.48 -22.55
C ASN A 339 11.79 -9.28 -22.52
N PRO A 340 11.23 -8.17 -23.03
CA PRO A 340 9.81 -7.84 -22.85
C PRO A 340 8.85 -8.88 -23.42
N SER A 341 9.21 -9.60 -24.49
CA SER A 341 8.34 -10.64 -25.10
C SER A 341 8.12 -11.85 -24.19
N LYS A 342 9.05 -12.14 -23.28
CA LYS A 342 8.92 -13.22 -22.28
C LYS A 342 7.77 -12.98 -21.29
N TRP A 343 7.34 -11.73 -21.19
CA TRP A 343 6.35 -11.28 -20.23
C TRP A 343 4.96 -11.09 -20.87
N GLU A 344 4.79 -11.44 -22.14
CA GLU A 344 3.48 -11.44 -22.80
C GLU A 344 2.52 -12.41 -22.11
N THR A 345 1.28 -11.96 -21.88
CA THR A 345 0.29 -12.71 -21.11
C THR A 345 -1.02 -12.86 -21.88
N ASN A 346 -1.61 -14.06 -21.83
CA ASN A 346 -2.95 -14.30 -22.38
C ASN A 346 -4.00 -14.19 -21.27
N TRP A 347 -5.16 -13.63 -21.62
CA TRP A 347 -6.29 -13.50 -20.72
C TRP A 347 -7.36 -14.53 -21.04
N ASN A 348 -7.79 -15.27 -20.02
CA ASN A 348 -8.91 -16.20 -20.10
C ASN A 348 -10.19 -15.49 -19.65
N GLU A 349 -11.10 -15.26 -20.60
CA GLU A 349 -12.39 -14.60 -20.37
C GLU A 349 -13.36 -15.43 -19.52
N GLU A 350 -13.30 -16.76 -19.61
CA GLU A 350 -14.20 -17.67 -18.88
C GLU A 350 -13.84 -17.69 -17.39
N ASP A 351 -12.56 -17.85 -17.09
CA ASP A 351 -12.06 -17.98 -15.72
C ASP A 351 -11.72 -16.62 -15.08
N LYS A 352 -11.68 -15.54 -15.88
CA LYS A 352 -11.22 -14.20 -15.46
C LYS A 352 -9.83 -14.26 -14.81
N THR A 353 -8.95 -15.04 -15.42
CA THR A 353 -7.56 -15.22 -14.99
C THR A 353 -6.60 -14.87 -16.11
N THR A 354 -5.42 -14.38 -15.73
CA THR A 354 -4.32 -14.21 -16.66
C THR A 354 -3.42 -15.44 -16.61
N SER A 355 -3.02 -15.98 -17.76
CA SER A 355 -1.86 -16.89 -17.85
C SER A 355 -0.58 -16.05 -17.72
N GLY A 356 -0.30 -15.58 -16.51
CA GLY A 356 0.86 -14.75 -16.19
C GLY A 356 2.04 -15.56 -15.70
N ASN A 357 3.21 -14.92 -15.64
CA ASN A 357 4.34 -15.44 -14.88
C ASN A 357 3.94 -15.46 -13.39
N ILE A 358 3.85 -16.66 -12.80
CA ILE A 358 3.67 -16.84 -11.35
C ILE A 358 5.06 -17.02 -10.76
N LEU A 359 5.48 -16.04 -9.96
CA LEU A 359 6.78 -16.06 -9.28
C LEU A 359 6.57 -16.25 -7.78
N LYS A 360 7.41 -17.07 -7.16
CA LYS A 360 7.45 -17.23 -5.71
C LYS A 360 8.64 -16.47 -5.14
N GLU A 361 8.41 -15.72 -4.08
CA GLU A 361 9.50 -15.22 -3.25
C GLU A 361 10.09 -16.40 -2.47
N ASN A 362 11.36 -16.73 -2.71
CA ASN A 362 12.03 -17.80 -1.98
C ASN A 362 12.28 -17.33 -0.54
N PHE A 363 11.61 -17.97 0.41
CA PHE A 363 11.92 -17.89 1.84
C PHE A 363 13.07 -18.87 2.13
N ASP A 364 14.12 -18.43 2.81
CA ASP A 364 15.22 -19.32 3.20
C ASP A 364 14.67 -20.32 4.23
N GLU A 365 15.18 -21.56 4.24
CA GLU A 365 14.73 -22.66 5.12
C GLU A 365 14.68 -22.29 6.62
N ASP A 366 15.39 -21.24 7.03
CA ASP A 366 15.42 -20.75 8.41
C ASP A 366 14.14 -19.98 8.83
N ASP A 367 13.39 -19.41 7.87
CA ASP A 367 12.11 -18.75 8.16
C ASP A 367 10.97 -19.78 8.33
N GLU A 368 10.99 -20.89 7.58
CA GLU A 368 10.07 -22.03 7.77
C GLU A 368 10.27 -22.69 9.15
N LYS A 369 11.52 -22.74 9.66
CA LYS A 369 11.80 -23.22 11.02
C LYS A 369 11.26 -22.30 12.11
N LYS A 370 11.22 -20.98 11.88
CA LYS A 370 10.63 -20.01 12.82
C LYS A 370 9.10 -20.12 12.87
N GLU A 371 8.44 -20.33 11.74
CA GLU A 371 6.98 -20.59 11.72
C GLU A 371 6.64 -21.94 12.36
N ASN A 372 7.43 -22.99 12.11
CA ASN A 372 7.25 -24.28 12.79
C ASN A 372 7.44 -24.19 14.30
N THR A 373 8.37 -23.36 14.80
CA THR A 373 8.54 -23.17 16.25
C THR A 373 7.43 -22.36 16.90
N VAL A 374 6.79 -21.42 16.18
CA VAL A 374 5.60 -20.72 16.68
C VAL A 374 4.38 -21.63 16.66
N GLY A 375 4.19 -22.45 15.62
CA GLY A 375 3.16 -23.48 15.55
C GLY A 375 3.32 -24.52 16.66
N GLU A 376 4.53 -25.05 16.86
CA GLU A 376 4.86 -25.97 17.96
C GLU A 376 4.68 -25.35 19.35
N ALA A 377 4.96 -24.05 19.50
CA ALA A 377 4.72 -23.33 20.76
C ALA A 377 3.21 -23.13 21.02
N PHE A 378 2.43 -22.89 19.97
CA PHE A 378 0.97 -22.76 20.06
C PHE A 378 0.32 -24.12 20.37
N ASP A 379 0.77 -25.20 19.72
CA ASP A 379 0.31 -26.56 19.99
C ASP A 379 0.73 -27.04 21.39
N LYS A 380 1.92 -26.67 21.88
CA LYS A 380 2.33 -26.89 23.27
C LYS A 380 1.44 -26.15 24.27
N LEU A 381 1.05 -24.92 23.97
CA LEU A 381 0.14 -24.12 24.79
C LEU A 381 -1.28 -24.72 24.82
N ILE A 382 -1.80 -25.16 23.67
CA ILE A 382 -3.09 -25.85 23.58
C ILE A 382 -3.06 -27.17 24.35
N LYS A 383 -1.96 -27.93 24.24
CA LYS A 383 -1.80 -29.19 24.97
C LYS A 383 -1.71 -28.97 26.48
N GLN A 384 -0.95 -27.96 26.93
CA GLN A 384 -0.90 -27.59 28.36
C GLN A 384 -2.25 -27.12 28.91
N CYS A 385 -3.06 -26.39 28.11
CA CYS A 385 -4.41 -26.00 28.51
C CYS A 385 -5.37 -27.21 28.60
N ASN A 386 -5.23 -28.19 27.72
CA ASN A 386 -6.04 -29.41 27.75
C ASN A 386 -5.65 -30.35 28.91
N ASP A 387 -4.35 -30.56 29.14
CA ASP A 387 -3.85 -31.34 30.28
C ASP A 387 -4.24 -30.69 31.63
N SER A 388 -4.35 -29.36 31.68
CA SER A 388 -4.83 -28.62 32.85
C SER A 388 -6.34 -28.78 33.08
N ASN A 389 -7.13 -28.95 32.01
CA ASN A 389 -8.57 -29.24 32.11
C ASN A 389 -8.83 -30.67 32.59
N ASP A 390 -8.03 -31.65 32.16
CA ASP A 390 -8.07 -33.02 32.69
C ASP A 390 -7.72 -33.07 34.19
N THR A 391 -6.88 -32.14 34.66
CA THR A 391 -6.56 -32.03 36.10
C THR A 391 -7.74 -31.43 36.90
N ILE A 392 -8.56 -30.57 36.29
CA ILE A 392 -9.73 -29.95 36.93
C ILE A 392 -10.94 -30.90 36.96
N GLU A 393 -11.10 -31.77 35.95
CA GLU A 393 -12.12 -32.82 35.97
C GLU A 393 -11.81 -33.91 37.00
N ASN A 394 -10.54 -34.30 37.17
CA ASN A 394 -10.12 -35.25 38.21
C ASN A 394 -10.28 -34.71 39.65
N ILE A 395 -10.28 -33.38 39.86
CA ILE A 395 -10.54 -32.78 41.19
C ILE A 395 -12.05 -32.74 41.51
N LYS A 396 -12.92 -32.88 40.51
CA LYS A 396 -14.38 -32.92 40.71
C LYS A 396 -14.91 -34.32 41.03
N GLU A 397 -14.25 -35.38 40.55
CA GLU A 397 -14.68 -36.76 40.86
C GLU A 397 -14.31 -37.22 42.29
N ASP A 398 -13.27 -36.63 42.91
CA ASP A 398 -12.87 -36.99 44.28
C ASP A 398 -13.72 -36.34 45.40
N ASN A 399 -14.65 -35.43 45.07
CA ASN A 399 -15.44 -34.69 46.07
C ASN A 399 -16.92 -35.11 46.18
N GLU A 400 -17.39 -36.12 45.43
CA GLU A 400 -18.76 -36.66 45.58
C GLU A 400 -18.85 -37.91 46.49
N GLY A 401 -17.75 -38.27 47.17
CA GLY A 401 -17.64 -39.48 47.99
C GLY A 401 -17.55 -39.30 49.50
N SER A 402 -18.04 -38.21 50.11
CA SER A 402 -18.06 -38.11 51.59
C SER A 402 -19.09 -37.09 52.10
N CYS A 403 -20.37 -37.47 52.06
CA CYS A 403 -21.42 -36.85 52.87
C CYS A 403 -22.44 -37.93 53.28
N ARG A 404 -22.11 -38.67 54.34
CA ARG A 404 -23.06 -39.35 55.25
C ARG A 404 -22.58 -39.03 56.67
N GLU A 405 -23.26 -38.14 57.36
CA GLU A 405 -24.36 -38.41 58.31
C GLU A 405 -23.82 -38.88 59.68
N GLU A 406 -24.29 -38.18 60.73
CA GLU A 406 -24.23 -38.56 62.16
C GLU A 406 -22.84 -38.41 62.85
N ASP A 407 -22.67 -37.93 64.08
CA ASP A 407 -23.60 -37.63 65.16
C ASP A 407 -22.86 -36.85 66.28
N ARG A 408 -23.63 -36.00 67.00
CA ARG A 408 -23.60 -35.75 68.45
C ARG A 408 -22.40 -35.08 69.19
N VAL A 409 -22.76 -33.91 69.74
CA VAL A 409 -22.83 -33.55 71.19
C VAL A 409 -21.52 -33.30 71.98
N LYS A 410 -21.51 -32.06 72.52
CA LYS A 410 -20.82 -31.46 73.67
C LYS A 410 -19.45 -30.83 73.45
#